data_AF-V3ZWE0-F1
#
_entry.id   AF-V3ZWE0-F1
#
_cell.length_a   1.000
_cell.length_b   1.000
_cell.length_c   1.000
_cell.angle_alpha   90.00
_cell.angle_beta   90.00
_cell.angle_gamma   90.00
#
_symmetry.space_group_name_H-M   'P 1'
#
loop_
_entity.id
_entity.type
_entity.pdbx_description
1 polymer ?
#
loop_
_entity_poly.entity_id
_entity_poly.type
_entity_poly.pdbx_seq_one_letter_code
_entity_poly.pdbx_strand_id
1 'polypeptide(L)'
;MTNGRWHQNPMTRSQKMDINKFLIDAATKNKLPITYQRADKKCGNVTFDHRLYFRAICDRDGATPCCYNNQCVNRTVEQCRCPNCYDLRDVITPEYADWIPTDPRCAVKKIDYKDACELLSGYTLTFLGDSIIRQIYTAFLIYIRNNYIDGAIQSTRRDIQYNCLRYRMFGEDLCRTNLDRNAKACDGKLQLRYQRIADKSKNHKQVMLDVMKIIPHEKSLLIFGSGGGISDFNPGHHIETFLKPVMDLYKSLKKPYRLLWIQPSYFNIIKKPFHRQTNDHVQSYIDGVVPYLKSQGVPIMNFRDITKGILSHDGLHSSLGMNLWKSHILMNYIQELYNKREWWKPIPNRRWNGTVKTYTKPAYKKRKLNTIIDIIIEIIQVHYYSQTQTFVVIRQNINTTSVLYLTGDMNWKVLAGVLLVLYVTVTTTKEIRDTASNIQHGLSLAKEIGDFVVAKNFTNVIGKLATAVTPFLGIVGPFVSFIMGFFRQPESAELKAIKRLYTEVDNRFDKVDLQFIEVKQLIDWSKIQIQYSDIEQKINAANGVFECIYKFSTGALNITTSAFVTNFDNDYQNSGIKLYDGIMNEGRR
;
A
#
# COMPACT_ATOMS: atom_id res chain seq x y z
N MET A 1 -25.57 6.30 2.73
CA MET A 1 -24.36 6.04 1.92
C MET A 1 -23.43 5.01 2.55
N THR A 2 -23.21 5.04 3.86
CA THR A 2 -22.18 4.22 4.55
C THR A 2 -22.68 2.88 5.09
N ASN A 3 -23.99 2.61 5.03
CA ASN A 3 -24.61 1.34 5.39
C ASN A 3 -24.92 0.58 4.10
N GLY A 4 -24.49 -0.68 4.01
CA GLY A 4 -24.53 -1.43 2.76
C GLY A 4 -23.67 -2.69 2.83
N ARG A 5 -23.33 -3.20 1.66
CA ARG A 5 -22.48 -4.38 1.48
C ARG A 5 -21.55 -4.19 0.30
N TRP A 6 -20.43 -4.88 0.34
CA TRP A 6 -19.51 -4.98 -0.79
C TRP A 6 -19.98 -6.03 -1.80
N HIS A 7 -19.74 -5.75 -3.07
CA HIS A 7 -19.81 -6.69 -4.17
C HIS A 7 -18.43 -6.77 -4.83
N GLN A 8 -17.75 -7.92 -4.67
CA GLN A 8 -16.46 -8.16 -5.31
C GLN A 8 -16.67 -8.40 -6.80
N ASN A 9 -16.10 -7.55 -7.64
CA ASN A 9 -16.11 -7.79 -9.09
C ASN A 9 -15.05 -8.86 -9.45
N PRO A 10 -15.27 -9.61 -10.54
CA PRO A 10 -14.25 -10.52 -11.06
C PRO A 10 -12.95 -9.77 -11.36
N MET A 11 -11.84 -10.26 -10.79
CA MET A 11 -10.51 -9.72 -11.06
C MET A 11 -9.79 -10.57 -12.11
N THR A 12 -9.15 -9.91 -13.07
CA THR A 12 -8.22 -10.56 -14.01
C THR A 12 -7.00 -11.10 -13.28
N ARG A 13 -6.26 -12.01 -13.91
CA ARG A 13 -5.00 -12.53 -13.36
C ARG A 13 -3.99 -11.42 -13.06
N SER A 14 -3.86 -10.45 -13.97
CA SER A 14 -2.95 -9.31 -13.80
C SER A 14 -3.31 -8.46 -12.59
N GLN A 15 -4.61 -8.18 -12.38
CA GLN A 15 -5.07 -7.40 -11.23
C GLN A 15 -4.79 -8.12 -9.91
N LYS A 16 -5.05 -9.44 -9.84
CA LYS A 16 -4.72 -10.27 -8.67
C LYS A 16 -3.22 -10.25 -8.37
N MET A 17 -2.38 -10.37 -9.39
CA MET A 17 -0.91 -10.30 -9.24
C MET A 17 -0.44 -8.95 -8.73
N ASP A 18 -0.99 -7.84 -9.25
CA ASP A 18 -0.65 -6.47 -8.83
C ASP A 18 -0.98 -6.23 -7.35
N ILE A 19 -2.17 -6.65 -6.91
CA ILE A 19 -2.58 -6.58 -5.50
C ILE A 19 -1.65 -7.45 -4.63
N ASN A 20 -1.43 -8.71 -5.00
CA ASN A 20 -0.58 -9.61 -4.23
C ASN A 20 0.84 -9.05 -4.09
N LYS A 21 1.39 -8.49 -5.17
CA LYS A 21 2.70 -7.82 -5.14
C LYS A 21 2.71 -6.64 -4.16
N PHE A 22 1.69 -5.79 -4.18
CA PHE A 22 1.57 -4.70 -3.21
C PHE A 22 1.48 -5.21 -1.76
N LEU A 23 0.71 -6.26 -1.50
CA LEU A 23 0.61 -6.85 -0.16
C LEU A 23 1.95 -7.43 0.31
N ILE A 24 2.69 -8.11 -0.58
CA ILE A 24 4.03 -8.64 -0.29
C ILE A 24 5.00 -7.49 0.01
N ASP A 25 5.00 -6.43 -0.81
CA ASP A 25 5.84 -5.25 -0.59
C ASP A 25 5.52 -4.59 0.76
N ALA A 26 4.22 -4.44 1.08
CA ALA A 26 3.76 -3.84 2.33
C ALA A 26 4.12 -4.72 3.55
N ALA A 27 3.97 -6.04 3.44
CA ALA A 27 4.39 -6.99 4.46
C ALA A 27 5.90 -6.90 4.69
N THR A 28 6.69 -6.98 3.60
CA THR A 28 8.17 -6.94 3.64
C THR A 28 8.69 -5.65 4.28
N LYS A 29 8.11 -4.49 3.96
CA LYS A 29 8.47 -3.21 4.58
C LYS A 29 8.20 -3.21 6.09
N ASN A 30 7.14 -3.87 6.54
CA ASN A 30 6.84 -4.08 7.95
C ASN A 30 7.64 -5.25 8.57
N LYS A 31 8.64 -5.78 7.84
CA LYS A 31 9.42 -6.97 8.19
C LYS A 31 8.55 -8.20 8.44
N LEU A 32 7.36 -8.27 7.85
CA LEU A 32 6.42 -9.39 7.99
C LEU A 32 6.69 -10.39 6.88
N PRO A 33 6.49 -11.69 7.15
CA PRO A 33 6.49 -12.70 6.11
C PRO A 33 5.28 -12.54 5.19
N ILE A 34 5.38 -13.16 4.01
CA ILE A 34 4.33 -13.16 2.99
C ILE A 34 3.04 -13.78 3.54
N THR A 35 3.16 -14.82 4.36
CA THR A 35 2.04 -15.50 5.01
C THR A 35 2.07 -15.27 6.51
N TYR A 36 0.90 -15.05 7.12
CA TYR A 36 0.74 -15.00 8.57
C TYR A 36 0.51 -16.40 9.19
N GLN A 37 0.81 -17.47 8.45
CA GLN A 37 0.61 -18.84 8.90
C GLN A 37 1.79 -19.28 9.77
N ARG A 38 1.49 -19.75 10.98
CA ARG A 38 2.50 -20.31 11.89
C ARG A 38 2.89 -21.72 11.46
N ALA A 39 4.12 -22.11 11.78
CA ALA A 39 4.62 -23.46 11.55
C ALA A 39 3.80 -24.54 12.32
N ASP A 40 3.31 -24.21 13.52
CA ASP A 40 2.46 -25.09 14.33
C ASP A 40 0.99 -25.13 13.89
N LYS A 41 0.65 -24.48 12.78
CA LYS A 41 -0.70 -24.36 12.21
C LYS A 41 -1.74 -23.74 13.14
N LYS A 42 -1.35 -23.12 14.26
CA LYS A 42 -2.28 -22.36 15.09
C LYS A 42 -2.65 -21.06 14.40
N CYS A 43 -3.91 -20.65 14.54
CA CYS A 43 -4.45 -19.44 13.92
C CYS A 43 -5.54 -18.83 14.81
N GLY A 44 -6.15 -17.73 14.36
CA GLY A 44 -7.26 -17.10 15.07
C GLY A 44 -6.75 -16.14 16.13
N ASN A 45 -7.30 -16.09 17.34
CA ASN A 45 -6.90 -15.08 18.35
C ASN A 45 -5.52 -15.33 19.00
N VAL A 46 -4.57 -15.91 18.27
CA VAL A 46 -3.18 -16.13 18.67
C VAL A 46 -2.25 -15.17 17.94
N THR A 47 -1.14 -14.82 18.59
CA THR A 47 -0.10 -13.96 18.01
C THR A 47 0.63 -14.68 16.88
N PHE A 48 0.92 -13.97 15.80
CA PHE A 48 1.88 -14.42 14.80
C PHE A 48 3.32 -14.18 15.28
N ASP A 49 4.10 -15.23 15.53
CA ASP A 49 5.55 -15.22 15.83
C ASP A 49 6.03 -14.04 16.70
N HIS A 50 5.46 -13.91 17.91
CA HIS A 50 5.75 -12.86 18.89
C HIS A 50 5.40 -11.42 18.48
N ARG A 51 4.84 -11.20 17.28
CA ARG A 51 4.38 -9.88 16.81
C ARG A 51 2.99 -9.58 17.33
N LEU A 52 2.91 -9.00 18.54
CA LEU A 52 1.66 -8.75 19.28
C LEU A 52 0.56 -8.00 18.50
N TYR A 53 0.93 -7.26 17.46
CA TYR A 53 0.01 -6.52 16.61
C TYR A 53 -0.70 -7.40 15.56
N PHE A 54 -0.06 -8.48 15.10
CA PHE A 54 -0.55 -9.32 14.01
C PHE A 54 -1.12 -10.65 14.52
N ARG A 55 -2.25 -11.01 13.92
CA ARG A 55 -2.95 -12.27 14.15
C ARG A 55 -2.30 -13.37 13.31
N ALA A 56 -2.17 -14.58 13.85
CA ALA A 56 -1.85 -15.73 13.02
C ALA A 56 -3.08 -16.14 12.19
N ILE A 57 -2.90 -16.20 10.88
CA ILE A 57 -3.94 -16.52 9.89
C ILE A 57 -3.37 -17.55 8.92
N CYS A 58 -4.22 -18.44 8.44
CA CYS A 58 -3.80 -19.49 7.52
C CYS A 58 -3.44 -18.91 6.15
N ASP A 59 -2.53 -19.60 5.46
CA ASP A 59 -2.14 -19.24 4.11
C ASP A 59 -3.33 -19.42 3.17
N ARG A 60 -3.75 -18.31 2.56
CA ARG A 60 -4.90 -18.26 1.66
C ARG A 60 -4.75 -19.22 0.48
N ASP A 61 -3.53 -19.33 -0.01
CA ASP A 61 -3.20 -20.05 -1.23
C ASP A 61 -2.57 -21.44 -0.90
N GLY A 62 -2.53 -21.79 0.38
CA GLY A 62 -1.98 -23.05 0.90
C GLY A 62 -3.01 -24.18 1.02
N ALA A 63 -2.54 -25.37 1.43
CA ALA A 63 -3.37 -26.58 1.56
C ALA A 63 -4.39 -26.54 2.71
N THR A 64 -4.23 -25.61 3.66
CA THR A 64 -5.11 -25.47 4.84
C THR A 64 -5.53 -24.01 5.05
N PRO A 65 -6.30 -23.42 4.13
CA PRO A 65 -6.51 -21.97 4.07
C PRO A 65 -7.54 -21.44 5.08
N CYS A 66 -8.28 -22.33 5.74
CA CYS A 66 -9.31 -21.95 6.70
C CYS A 66 -8.77 -22.02 8.13
N CYS A 67 -8.92 -20.94 8.89
CA CYS A 67 -8.76 -21.00 10.34
C CYS A 67 -10.06 -21.44 10.99
N TYR A 68 -10.10 -22.68 11.49
CA TYR A 68 -11.25 -23.26 12.17
C TYR A 68 -10.82 -23.75 13.56
N ASN A 69 -11.53 -23.34 14.62
CA ASN A 69 -11.18 -23.70 16.01
C ASN A 69 -9.69 -23.44 16.36
N ASN A 70 -9.17 -22.29 15.93
CA ASN A 70 -7.78 -21.88 16.10
C ASN A 70 -6.72 -22.80 15.45
N GLN A 71 -7.10 -23.62 14.46
CA GLN A 71 -6.19 -24.39 13.64
C GLN A 71 -6.42 -24.19 12.14
N CYS A 72 -5.33 -24.23 11.38
CA CYS A 72 -5.39 -24.22 9.93
C CYS A 72 -5.81 -25.59 9.40
N VAL A 73 -6.96 -25.61 8.72
CA VAL A 73 -7.59 -26.82 8.19
C VAL A 73 -7.95 -26.66 6.72
N ASN A 74 -8.08 -27.79 6.03
CA ASN A 74 -8.59 -27.81 4.67
C ASN A 74 -10.12 -27.78 4.70
N ARG A 75 -10.70 -26.63 4.36
CA ARG A 75 -12.15 -26.40 4.25
C ARG A 75 -12.44 -25.45 3.09
N THR A 76 -13.61 -25.60 2.47
CA THR A 76 -14.10 -24.61 1.49
C THR A 76 -14.38 -23.27 2.17
N VAL A 77 -14.61 -22.21 1.38
CA VAL A 77 -14.98 -20.89 1.91
C VAL A 77 -16.26 -20.98 2.72
N GLU A 78 -17.28 -21.68 2.20
CA GLU A 78 -18.58 -21.88 2.85
C GLU A 78 -18.44 -22.62 4.17
N GLN A 79 -17.62 -23.68 4.20
CA GLN A 79 -17.32 -24.45 5.41
C GLN A 79 -16.50 -23.66 6.45
N CYS A 80 -15.85 -22.57 6.03
CA CYS A 80 -15.09 -21.67 6.89
C CYS A 80 -15.90 -20.45 7.37
N ARG A 81 -17.20 -20.37 7.08
CA ARG A 81 -18.06 -19.30 7.59
C ARG A 81 -18.63 -19.68 8.95
N CYS A 82 -17.91 -19.33 10.01
CA CYS A 82 -18.36 -19.49 11.39
C CYS A 82 -17.95 -18.29 12.25
N PRO A 83 -18.59 -18.05 13.43
CA PRO A 83 -18.33 -16.88 14.26
C PRO A 83 -16.87 -16.70 14.69
N ASN A 84 -16.13 -17.80 14.84
CA ASN A 84 -14.73 -17.81 15.28
C ASN A 84 -13.76 -18.25 14.17
N CYS A 85 -14.23 -18.28 12.92
CA CYS A 85 -13.44 -18.67 11.78
C CYS A 85 -12.76 -17.45 11.14
N TYR A 86 -11.61 -17.69 10.52
CA TYR A 86 -10.88 -16.66 9.80
C TYR A 86 -10.39 -17.18 8.45
N ASP A 87 -10.77 -16.51 7.37
CA ASP A 87 -10.45 -16.92 6.01
C ASP A 87 -10.09 -15.70 5.15
N LEU A 88 -8.87 -15.70 4.59
CA LEU A 88 -8.41 -14.63 3.69
C LEU A 88 -8.96 -14.78 2.27
N ARG A 89 -9.64 -15.88 1.92
CA ARG A 89 -10.31 -16.04 0.63
C ARG A 89 -11.63 -15.26 0.57
N ASP A 90 -12.22 -14.95 1.73
CA ASP A 90 -13.49 -14.23 1.88
C ASP A 90 -13.29 -12.72 2.07
N VAL A 91 -12.04 -12.21 2.02
CA VAL A 91 -11.79 -10.75 2.14
C VAL A 91 -12.03 -10.03 0.82
N ILE A 92 -12.70 -8.88 0.90
CA ILE A 92 -12.97 -8.03 -0.26
C ILE A 92 -11.75 -7.20 -0.61
N THR A 93 -11.40 -7.15 -1.89
CA THR A 93 -10.38 -6.24 -2.40
C THR A 93 -11.03 -4.99 -2.99
N PRO A 94 -11.06 -3.87 -2.24
CA PRO A 94 -11.91 -2.72 -2.55
C PRO A 94 -11.49 -1.97 -3.83
N GLU A 95 -10.28 -2.21 -4.35
CA GLU A 95 -9.81 -1.72 -5.66
C GLU A 95 -10.68 -2.20 -6.82
N TYR A 96 -11.26 -3.39 -6.69
CA TYR A 96 -12.06 -4.05 -7.73
C TYR A 96 -13.40 -4.51 -7.16
N ALA A 97 -13.98 -3.73 -6.25
CA ALA A 97 -15.27 -4.01 -5.66
C ALA A 97 -16.14 -2.75 -5.64
N ASP A 98 -17.44 -2.95 -5.72
CA ASP A 98 -18.43 -1.89 -5.60
C ASP A 98 -19.12 -1.93 -4.25
N TRP A 99 -19.34 -0.75 -3.68
CA TRP A 99 -20.15 -0.60 -2.49
C TRP A 99 -21.61 -0.43 -2.88
N ILE A 100 -22.48 -1.30 -2.38
CA ILE A 100 -23.92 -1.27 -2.61
C ILE A 100 -24.61 -0.84 -1.32
N PRO A 101 -25.08 0.41 -1.22
CA PRO A 101 -25.83 0.87 -0.05
C PRO A 101 -27.11 0.08 0.17
N THR A 102 -27.52 -0.08 1.43
CA THR A 102 -28.77 -0.77 1.78
C THR A 102 -30.00 -0.06 1.21
N ASP A 103 -29.97 1.27 1.17
CA ASP A 103 -31.00 2.10 0.55
C ASP A 103 -30.50 2.61 -0.82
N PRO A 104 -31.14 2.24 -1.94
CA PRO A 104 -30.74 2.70 -3.27
C PRO A 104 -30.75 4.23 -3.44
N ARG A 105 -31.59 4.95 -2.68
CA ARG A 105 -31.61 6.43 -2.69
C ARG A 105 -30.34 7.02 -2.11
N CYS A 106 -29.61 6.23 -1.32
CA CYS A 106 -28.31 6.55 -0.75
C CYS A 106 -27.14 6.08 -1.62
N ALA A 107 -27.36 5.80 -2.91
CA ALA A 107 -26.30 5.50 -3.87
C ALA A 107 -25.23 6.60 -3.85
N VAL A 108 -23.97 6.18 -3.77
CA VAL A 108 -22.83 7.11 -3.80
C VAL A 108 -22.60 7.52 -5.24
N LYS A 109 -22.73 8.81 -5.54
CA LYS A 109 -22.41 9.34 -6.88
C LYS A 109 -20.90 9.46 -7.02
N LYS A 110 -20.31 8.85 -8.04
CA LYS A 110 -18.89 9.04 -8.40
C LYS A 110 -18.78 10.38 -9.15
N ILE A 111 -18.69 11.47 -8.38
CA ILE A 111 -18.50 12.83 -8.92
C ILE A 111 -17.14 12.87 -9.65
N ASP A 112 -17.09 13.47 -10.83
CA ASP A 112 -15.86 13.64 -11.60
C ASP A 112 -14.94 14.68 -10.92
N TYR A 113 -13.63 14.59 -11.13
CA TYR A 113 -12.68 15.52 -10.56
C TYR A 113 -12.92 16.97 -11.03
N LYS A 114 -13.38 17.20 -12.26
CA LYS A 114 -13.72 18.53 -12.80
C LYS A 114 -14.89 19.15 -12.06
N ASP A 115 -15.98 18.39 -11.91
CA ASP A 115 -17.17 18.83 -11.16
C ASP A 115 -16.83 19.08 -9.70
N ALA A 116 -16.00 18.21 -9.10
CA ALA A 116 -15.51 18.40 -7.75
C ALA A 116 -14.65 19.65 -7.61
N CYS A 117 -13.82 19.96 -8.61
CA CYS A 117 -13.00 21.17 -8.66
C CYS A 117 -13.86 22.43 -8.78
N GLU A 118 -14.93 22.40 -9.58
CA GLU A 118 -15.89 23.50 -9.68
C GLU A 118 -16.61 23.72 -8.35
N LEU A 119 -17.14 22.64 -7.75
CA LEU A 119 -17.83 22.67 -6.46
C LEU A 119 -16.95 23.23 -5.33
N LEU A 120 -15.66 22.89 -5.35
CA LEU A 120 -14.68 23.27 -4.33
C LEU A 120 -13.86 24.52 -4.70
N SER A 121 -14.26 25.26 -5.73
CA SER A 121 -13.55 26.46 -6.16
C SER A 121 -13.58 27.57 -5.09
N GLY A 122 -12.39 27.98 -4.64
CA GLY A 122 -12.18 28.96 -3.58
C GLY A 122 -12.26 28.38 -2.16
N TYR A 123 -12.23 27.05 -2.00
CA TYR A 123 -12.36 26.41 -0.69
C TYR A 123 -11.01 26.02 -0.08
N THR A 124 -11.02 25.86 1.24
CA THR A 124 -9.94 25.22 1.99
C THR A 124 -10.47 24.00 2.73
N LEU A 125 -9.96 22.81 2.40
CA LEU A 125 -10.23 21.60 3.19
C LEU A 125 -9.00 21.27 4.04
N THR A 126 -9.20 21.18 5.36
CA THR A 126 -8.13 20.80 6.29
C THR A 126 -8.45 19.44 6.90
N PHE A 127 -7.55 18.49 6.70
CA PHE A 127 -7.61 17.14 7.24
C PHE A 127 -6.70 17.05 8.46
N LEU A 128 -7.27 16.72 9.62
CA LEU A 128 -6.58 16.77 10.90
C LEU A 128 -6.76 15.47 11.67
N GLY A 129 -5.67 14.71 11.85
CA GLY A 129 -5.77 13.45 12.58
C GLY A 129 -4.56 12.56 12.50
N ASP A 130 -4.78 11.29 12.80
CA ASP A 130 -3.76 10.25 12.78
C ASP A 130 -3.54 9.68 11.36
N SER A 131 -3.01 8.46 11.28
CA SER A 131 -2.75 7.76 10.03
C SER A 131 -4.03 7.41 9.26
N ILE A 132 -5.20 7.30 9.89
CA ILE A 132 -6.48 7.05 9.18
C ILE A 132 -6.88 8.29 8.38
N ILE A 133 -6.80 9.47 8.98
CA ILE A 133 -7.12 10.73 8.28
C ILE A 133 -6.11 11.00 7.17
N ARG A 134 -4.83 10.65 7.38
CA ARG A 134 -3.79 10.71 6.33
C ARG A 134 -4.19 9.92 5.08
N GLN A 135 -4.71 8.71 5.26
CA GLN A 135 -5.07 7.81 4.16
C GLN A 135 -6.23 8.39 3.34
N ILE A 136 -7.24 8.96 4.02
CA ILE A 136 -8.36 9.65 3.36
C ILE A 136 -7.84 10.88 2.59
N TYR A 137 -7.00 11.70 3.21
CA TYR A 137 -6.38 12.87 2.56
C TYR A 137 -5.58 12.47 1.32
N THR A 138 -4.76 11.42 1.42
CA THR A 138 -3.92 10.91 0.33
C THR A 138 -4.80 10.49 -0.86
N ALA A 139 -5.87 9.74 -0.61
CA ALA A 139 -6.81 9.35 -1.67
C ALA A 139 -7.60 10.54 -2.23
N PHE A 140 -7.97 11.51 -1.40
CA PHE A 140 -8.65 12.72 -1.83
C PHE A 140 -7.76 13.56 -2.77
N LEU A 141 -6.45 13.69 -2.47
CA LEU A 141 -5.48 14.35 -3.34
C LEU A 141 -5.36 13.67 -4.70
N ILE A 142 -5.20 12.35 -4.70
CA ILE A 142 -5.11 11.54 -5.91
C ILE A 142 -6.35 11.77 -6.80
N TYR A 143 -7.52 11.68 -6.18
CA TYR A 143 -8.81 11.88 -6.84
C TYR A 143 -8.95 13.29 -7.43
N ILE A 144 -8.74 14.34 -6.63
CA ILE A 144 -9.00 15.73 -7.08
C ILE A 144 -7.98 16.22 -8.10
N ARG A 145 -6.78 15.62 -8.14
CA ARG A 145 -5.75 15.89 -9.14
C ARG A 145 -5.91 15.04 -10.40
N ASN A 146 -6.80 14.06 -10.39
CA ASN A 146 -6.91 13.04 -11.43
C ASN A 146 -5.57 12.37 -11.76
N ASN A 147 -4.74 12.14 -10.73
CA ASN A 147 -3.43 11.49 -10.88
C ASN A 147 -3.32 10.32 -9.90
N TYR A 148 -3.71 9.14 -10.39
CA TYR A 148 -3.73 7.87 -9.65
C TYR A 148 -2.37 7.17 -9.59
N ILE A 149 -1.35 7.73 -10.22
CA ILE A 149 -0.01 7.15 -10.29
C ILE A 149 0.84 7.66 -9.14
N ASP A 150 0.93 8.98 -8.94
CA ASP A 150 1.76 9.58 -7.88
C ASP A 150 1.20 10.90 -7.34
N GLY A 151 -0.06 11.23 -7.64
CA GLY A 151 -0.64 12.56 -7.40
C GLY A 151 -0.63 13.07 -5.96
N ALA A 152 -0.36 12.21 -4.97
CA ALA A 152 -0.19 12.62 -3.58
C ALA A 152 1.26 12.98 -3.21
N ILE A 153 2.25 12.66 -4.03
CA ILE A 153 3.68 12.78 -3.72
C ILE A 153 4.21 14.12 -4.24
N GLN A 154 4.84 14.90 -3.37
CA GLN A 154 5.43 16.20 -3.73
C GLN A 154 6.84 16.08 -4.30
N SER A 155 7.55 15.00 -3.96
CA SER A 155 8.96 14.85 -4.31
C SER A 155 9.16 14.58 -5.80
N THR A 156 10.12 15.29 -6.41
CA THR A 156 10.57 15.11 -7.79
C THR A 156 11.69 14.08 -7.92
N ARG A 157 12.16 13.51 -6.80
CA ARG A 157 13.21 12.49 -6.80
C ARG A 157 12.69 11.19 -7.40
N ARG A 158 13.37 10.68 -8.44
CA ARG A 158 12.99 9.46 -9.16
C ARG A 158 12.86 8.23 -8.26
N ASP A 159 13.76 8.05 -7.29
CA ASP A 159 13.70 6.91 -6.36
C ASP A 159 12.45 6.96 -5.48
N ILE A 160 12.00 8.16 -5.10
CA ILE A 160 10.80 8.35 -4.29
C ILE A 160 9.56 8.15 -5.14
N GLN A 161 9.51 8.76 -6.33
CA GLN A 161 8.41 8.57 -7.27
C GLN A 161 8.20 7.09 -7.58
N TYR A 162 9.26 6.36 -7.93
CA TYR A 162 9.21 4.92 -8.21
C TYR A 162 8.71 4.08 -7.03
N ASN A 163 9.20 4.37 -5.82
CA ASN A 163 8.83 3.63 -4.62
C ASN A 163 7.44 3.99 -4.05
N CYS A 164 6.85 5.08 -4.53
CA CYS A 164 5.57 5.60 -4.09
C CYS A 164 4.50 5.59 -5.19
N LEU A 165 4.64 4.76 -6.24
CA LEU A 165 3.60 4.64 -7.25
C LEU A 165 2.34 3.92 -6.74
N ARG A 166 1.17 4.40 -7.18
CA ARG A 166 -0.15 3.78 -7.03
C ARG A 166 -0.43 3.42 -5.57
N TYR A 167 -0.63 2.13 -5.26
CA TYR A 167 -0.94 1.65 -3.92
C TYR A 167 0.16 1.95 -2.89
N ARG A 168 1.41 2.10 -3.34
CA ARG A 168 2.55 2.33 -2.46
C ARG A 168 2.54 3.72 -1.81
N MET A 169 1.81 4.70 -2.36
CA MET A 169 1.62 6.04 -1.76
C MET A 169 1.10 5.95 -0.31
N PHE A 170 0.34 4.91 0.00
CA PHE A 170 -0.27 4.70 1.31
C PHE A 170 0.69 4.10 2.36
N GLY A 171 1.93 3.75 1.97
CA GLY A 171 2.95 3.26 2.89
C GLY A 171 3.31 4.26 4.00
N GLU A 172 3.83 3.75 5.12
CA GLU A 172 4.09 4.54 6.34
C GLU A 172 5.47 5.23 6.37
N ASP A 173 6.47 4.76 5.63
CA ASP A 173 7.83 5.29 5.73
C ASP A 173 8.12 6.38 4.70
N LEU A 174 8.62 5.99 3.52
CA LEU A 174 9.11 6.90 2.49
C LEU A 174 8.02 7.84 1.93
N CYS A 175 6.84 7.30 1.63
CA CYS A 175 5.78 8.07 0.98
C CYS A 175 5.09 9.03 1.95
N ARG A 176 5.02 8.68 3.24
CA ARG A 176 4.43 9.54 4.28
C ARG A 176 5.22 10.84 4.49
N THR A 177 6.54 10.79 4.38
CA THR A 177 7.40 11.96 4.55
C THR A 177 7.40 12.86 3.32
N ASN A 178 7.07 12.30 2.15
CA ASN A 178 7.02 13.01 0.86
C ASN A 178 5.59 13.32 0.36
N LEU A 179 4.58 13.06 1.20
CA LEU A 179 3.20 13.44 0.96
C LEU A 179 3.08 14.95 0.85
N ASP A 180 2.41 15.46 -0.18
CA ASP A 180 2.09 16.88 -0.32
C ASP A 180 1.06 17.28 0.74
N ARG A 181 1.49 17.89 1.84
CA ARG A 181 0.61 18.22 2.98
C ARG A 181 -0.07 19.57 2.87
N ASN A 182 0.34 20.41 1.92
CA ASN A 182 -0.17 21.76 1.73
C ASN A 182 -0.42 21.96 0.23
N ALA A 183 -1.25 21.10 -0.32
CA ALA A 183 -1.50 21.03 -1.74
C ALA A 183 -2.40 22.17 -2.22
N LYS A 184 -2.06 22.67 -3.41
CA LYS A 184 -2.99 23.43 -4.25
C LYS A 184 -3.49 22.50 -5.36
N ALA A 185 -4.79 22.52 -5.60
CA ALA A 185 -5.46 21.74 -6.63
C ALA A 185 -6.46 22.63 -7.39
N CYS A 186 -7.01 22.12 -8.50
CA CYS A 186 -8.01 22.84 -9.31
C CYS A 186 -7.51 24.21 -9.77
N ASP A 187 -6.36 24.25 -10.45
CA ASP A 187 -5.68 25.48 -10.89
C ASP A 187 -5.40 26.48 -9.76
N GLY A 188 -5.12 25.96 -8.57
CA GLY A 188 -4.85 26.76 -7.38
C GLY A 188 -6.09 27.30 -6.67
N LYS A 189 -7.30 27.02 -7.16
CA LYS A 189 -8.56 27.46 -6.57
C LYS A 189 -8.96 26.66 -5.34
N LEU A 190 -8.42 25.46 -5.14
CA LEU A 190 -8.66 24.62 -3.97
C LEU A 190 -7.37 24.48 -3.14
N GLN A 191 -7.47 24.83 -1.85
CA GLN A 191 -6.41 24.56 -0.86
C GLN A 191 -6.72 23.31 -0.05
N LEU A 192 -5.74 22.42 0.05
CA LEU A 192 -5.84 21.18 0.80
C LEU A 192 -4.69 21.12 1.81
N ARG A 193 -5.03 20.81 3.06
CA ARG A 193 -4.05 20.75 4.15
C ARG A 193 -4.20 19.44 4.90
N TYR A 194 -3.08 18.80 5.22
CA TYR A 194 -3.03 17.69 6.16
C TYR A 194 -2.11 18.01 7.33
N GLN A 195 -2.67 17.95 8.53
CA GLN A 195 -1.93 18.08 9.77
C GLN A 195 -2.07 16.82 10.60
N ARG A 196 -0.92 16.26 11.00
CA ARG A 196 -0.89 15.11 11.89
C ARG A 196 -1.13 15.55 13.33
N ILE A 197 -2.04 14.87 14.03
CA ILE A 197 -2.08 14.87 15.48
C ILE A 197 -1.20 13.70 15.94
N ALA A 198 -0.02 14.01 16.48
CA ALA A 198 0.95 13.00 16.91
C ALA A 198 0.65 12.51 18.33
N ASP A 199 1.02 11.26 18.59
CA ASP A 199 0.75 10.51 19.83
C ASP A 199 1.51 11.07 21.05
N LYS A 200 0.86 11.03 22.23
CA LYS A 200 1.27 11.31 23.64
C LYS A 200 2.23 12.46 24.01
N SER A 201 3.10 12.95 23.12
CA SER A 201 4.22 13.86 23.43
C SER A 201 4.01 15.32 23.02
N LYS A 202 2.90 15.66 22.36
CA LYS A 202 2.57 17.03 21.98
C LYS A 202 1.40 17.55 22.78
N ASN A 203 1.45 18.84 23.11
CA ASN A 203 0.30 19.60 23.58
C ASN A 203 -0.75 19.62 22.44
N HIS A 204 -1.64 18.63 22.39
CA HIS A 204 -2.65 18.49 21.32
C HIS A 204 -3.49 19.76 21.19
N LYS A 205 -3.75 20.44 22.31
CA LYS A 205 -4.38 21.77 22.35
C LYS A 205 -3.59 22.80 21.54
N GLN A 206 -2.26 22.80 21.58
CA GLN A 206 -1.43 23.72 20.78
C GLN A 206 -1.52 23.43 19.29
N VAL A 207 -1.45 22.15 18.87
CA VAL A 207 -1.61 21.79 17.45
C VAL A 207 -2.97 22.24 16.93
N MET A 208 -4.02 22.06 17.74
CA MET A 208 -5.36 22.53 17.42
C MET A 208 -5.43 24.06 17.36
N LEU A 209 -4.80 24.77 18.30
CA LEU A 209 -4.70 26.23 18.29
C LEU A 209 -4.03 26.74 17.01
N ASP A 210 -2.92 26.12 16.61
CA ASP A 210 -2.16 26.52 15.44
C ASP A 210 -2.99 26.30 14.16
N VAL A 211 -3.64 25.13 14.05
CA VAL A 211 -4.51 24.82 12.91
C VAL A 211 -5.70 25.77 12.85
N MET A 212 -6.42 26.00 13.95
CA MET A 212 -7.59 26.86 13.98
C MET A 212 -7.28 28.35 13.76
N LYS A 213 -6.06 28.78 14.08
CA LYS A 213 -5.59 30.15 13.80
C LYS A 213 -5.34 30.37 12.32
N ILE A 214 -4.82 29.38 11.59
CA ILE A 214 -4.40 29.53 10.19
C ILE A 214 -5.46 29.08 9.15
N ILE A 215 -6.57 28.51 9.59
CA ILE A 215 -7.69 28.16 8.70
C ILE A 215 -8.45 29.44 8.31
N PRO A 216 -8.60 29.72 6.99
CA PRO A 216 -9.43 30.81 6.51
C PRO A 216 -10.85 30.69 7.05
N HIS A 217 -11.48 31.82 7.35
CA HIS A 217 -12.76 31.85 8.05
C HIS A 217 -13.91 31.37 7.15
N GLU A 218 -13.95 31.86 5.91
CA GLU A 218 -14.98 31.52 4.94
C GLU A 218 -14.55 30.34 4.06
N LYS A 219 -15.54 29.56 3.58
CA LYS A 219 -15.33 28.41 2.66
C LYS A 219 -14.31 27.37 3.15
N SER A 220 -14.25 27.17 4.47
CA SER A 220 -13.38 26.17 5.07
C SER A 220 -14.17 25.00 5.68
N LEU A 221 -13.69 23.79 5.46
CA LEU A 221 -14.16 22.57 6.13
C LEU A 221 -12.97 21.89 6.84
N LEU A 222 -13.09 21.75 8.15
CA LEU A 222 -12.17 20.98 8.98
C LEU A 222 -12.70 19.56 9.14
N ILE A 223 -11.99 18.62 8.53
CA ILE A 223 -12.26 17.18 8.56
C ILE A 223 -11.29 16.59 9.58
N PHE A 224 -11.80 16.09 10.68
CA PHE A 224 -10.94 15.63 11.77
C PHE A 224 -11.40 14.31 12.36
N GLY A 225 -10.44 13.56 12.90
CA GLY A 225 -10.71 12.27 13.52
C GLY A 225 -9.46 11.70 14.18
N SER A 226 -9.68 11.02 15.30
CA SER A 226 -8.63 10.38 16.08
C SER A 226 -9.27 9.39 17.08
N GLY A 227 -8.48 8.46 17.59
CA GLY A 227 -8.92 7.58 18.67
C GLY A 227 -7.76 6.90 19.38
N GLY A 228 -7.01 6.08 18.64
CA GLY A 228 -5.90 5.28 19.18
C GLY A 228 -4.79 6.16 19.73
N GLY A 229 -4.20 7.02 18.90
CA GLY A 229 -3.02 7.81 19.26
C GLY A 229 -3.27 9.08 20.10
N ILE A 230 -4.42 9.22 20.76
CA ILE A 230 -4.66 10.33 21.70
C ILE A 230 -5.09 9.79 23.05
N SER A 231 -5.96 8.79 23.04
CA SER A 231 -6.68 8.36 24.24
C SER A 231 -6.62 6.85 24.49
N ASP A 232 -5.90 6.10 23.66
CA ASP A 232 -6.00 4.64 23.61
C ASP A 232 -7.47 4.19 23.56
N PHE A 233 -8.29 4.91 22.77
CA PHE A 233 -9.74 4.74 22.68
C PHE A 233 -10.51 4.90 24.00
N ASN A 234 -10.04 5.75 24.93
CA ASN A 234 -10.82 6.13 26.12
C ASN A 234 -11.70 7.36 25.82
N PRO A 235 -13.05 7.24 25.82
CA PRO A 235 -13.92 8.34 25.41
C PRO A 235 -13.86 9.53 26.38
N GLY A 236 -13.87 9.29 27.69
CA GLY A 236 -13.82 10.35 28.70
C GLY A 236 -12.51 11.14 28.62
N HIS A 237 -11.38 10.44 28.55
CA HIS A 237 -10.08 11.10 28.39
C HIS A 237 -10.04 11.94 27.12
N HIS A 238 -10.48 11.38 25.98
CA HIS A 238 -10.49 12.10 24.71
C HIS A 238 -11.37 13.36 24.76
N ILE A 239 -12.58 13.25 25.32
CA ILE A 239 -13.50 14.38 25.45
C ILE A 239 -12.84 15.49 26.27
N GLU A 240 -12.29 15.18 27.43
CA GLU A 240 -11.72 16.19 28.33
C GLU A 240 -10.42 16.81 27.79
N THR A 241 -9.50 16.00 27.26
CA THR A 241 -8.16 16.48 26.89
C THR A 241 -8.06 17.02 25.47
N PHE A 242 -9.00 16.65 24.59
CA PHE A 242 -8.95 17.03 23.19
C PHE A 242 -10.24 17.68 22.70
N LEU A 243 -11.40 16.99 22.75
CA LEU A 243 -12.61 17.51 22.09
C LEU A 243 -13.17 18.77 22.76
N LYS A 244 -13.23 18.84 24.09
CA LYS A 244 -13.69 20.05 24.80
C LYS A 244 -12.82 21.27 24.48
N PRO A 245 -11.48 21.23 24.63
CA PRO A 245 -10.63 22.35 24.24
C PRO A 245 -10.83 22.79 22.78
N VAL A 246 -11.02 21.84 21.86
CA VAL A 246 -11.28 22.09 20.44
C VAL A 246 -12.61 22.82 20.25
N MET A 247 -13.66 22.35 20.91
CA MET A 247 -15.00 22.93 20.79
C MET A 247 -15.11 24.31 21.47
N ASP A 248 -14.44 24.51 22.61
CA ASP A 248 -14.41 25.78 23.31
C ASP A 248 -13.68 26.85 22.47
N LEU A 249 -12.54 26.48 21.88
CA LEU A 249 -11.82 27.34 20.95
C LEU A 249 -12.64 27.63 19.69
N TYR A 250 -13.25 26.62 19.10
CA TYR A 250 -14.11 26.80 17.92
C TYR A 250 -15.23 27.83 18.18
N LYS A 251 -15.90 27.72 19.34
CA LYS A 251 -16.94 28.67 19.76
C LYS A 251 -16.38 30.07 20.05
N SER A 252 -15.21 30.17 20.67
CA SER A 252 -14.61 31.46 21.03
C SER A 252 -14.17 32.25 19.81
N LEU A 253 -13.69 31.56 18.77
CA LEU A 253 -13.22 32.22 17.55
C LEU A 253 -14.38 32.78 16.69
N LYS A 254 -15.64 32.41 16.98
CA LYS A 254 -16.84 32.85 16.23
C LYS A 254 -16.70 32.68 14.70
N LYS A 255 -15.95 31.68 14.25
CA LYS A 255 -15.59 31.53 12.83
C LYS A 255 -16.67 30.74 12.06
N PRO A 256 -16.88 31.02 10.76
CA PRO A 256 -17.89 30.34 9.96
C PRO A 256 -17.39 29.06 9.25
N TYR A 257 -16.27 28.45 9.68
CA TYR A 257 -15.83 27.19 9.08
C TYR A 257 -16.57 25.98 9.66
N ARG A 258 -16.76 24.93 8.86
CA ARG A 258 -17.47 23.72 9.28
C ARG A 258 -16.55 22.71 9.93
N LEU A 259 -17.10 21.95 10.85
CA LEU A 259 -16.49 20.77 11.43
C LEU A 259 -17.13 19.51 10.83
N LEU A 260 -16.32 18.47 10.57
CA LEU A 260 -16.78 17.14 10.22
C LEU A 260 -15.92 16.11 10.94
N TRP A 261 -16.54 15.27 11.75
CA TRP A 261 -15.85 14.19 12.44
C TRP A 261 -15.86 12.90 11.61
N ILE A 262 -14.69 12.28 11.46
CA ILE A 262 -14.52 10.96 10.84
C ILE A 262 -14.34 9.91 11.94
N GLN A 263 -15.21 8.91 11.97
CA GLN A 263 -15.09 7.82 12.95
C GLN A 263 -13.92 6.87 12.63
N PRO A 264 -13.33 6.23 13.67
CA PRO A 264 -12.32 5.19 13.48
C PRO A 264 -12.81 4.04 12.60
N SER A 265 -11.91 3.53 11.74
CA SER A 265 -12.18 2.38 10.87
C SER A 265 -12.31 1.07 11.65
N TYR A 266 -12.88 0.05 11.01
CA TYR A 266 -12.94 -1.32 11.53
C TYR A 266 -11.56 -1.98 11.44
N PHE A 267 -11.16 -2.69 12.49
CA PHE A 267 -9.94 -3.49 12.49
C PHE A 267 -10.18 -4.80 11.75
N ASN A 268 -9.33 -5.07 10.76
CA ASN A 268 -9.51 -6.20 9.84
C ASN A 268 -8.84 -7.48 10.34
N ILE A 269 -9.07 -8.55 9.59
CA ILE A 269 -8.85 -9.94 10.00
C ILE A 269 -7.41 -10.26 10.42
N ILE A 270 -6.41 -9.57 9.86
CA ILE A 270 -4.99 -9.79 10.18
C ILE A 270 -4.51 -9.04 11.44
N LYS A 271 -5.30 -8.12 11.99
CA LYS A 271 -4.97 -7.43 13.24
C LYS A 271 -5.35 -8.32 14.42
N LYS A 272 -4.40 -8.54 15.33
CA LYS A 272 -4.72 -9.19 16.60
C LYS A 272 -5.46 -8.20 17.50
N PRO A 273 -6.49 -8.63 18.25
CA PRO A 273 -7.01 -7.86 19.37
C PRO A 273 -5.87 -7.57 20.36
N PHE A 274 -5.38 -6.34 20.37
CA PHE A 274 -4.24 -5.90 21.21
C PHE A 274 -4.70 -4.81 22.17
N HIS A 275 -4.61 -5.06 23.47
CA HIS A 275 -5.07 -4.14 24.53
C HIS A 275 -6.47 -3.53 24.24
N ARG A 276 -6.58 -2.20 24.32
CA ARG A 276 -7.77 -1.38 24.05
C ARG A 276 -8.06 -1.21 22.55
N GLN A 277 -7.33 -1.90 21.67
CA GLN A 277 -7.54 -1.84 20.22
C GLN A 277 -8.30 -3.07 19.72
N THR A 278 -9.41 -3.41 20.37
CA THR A 278 -10.39 -4.39 19.85
C THR A 278 -11.54 -3.65 19.16
N ASN A 279 -12.25 -4.32 18.25
CA ASN A 279 -13.40 -3.69 17.60
C ASN A 279 -14.52 -3.34 18.60
N ASP A 280 -14.70 -4.11 19.67
CA ASP A 280 -15.69 -3.82 20.72
C ASP A 280 -15.28 -2.62 21.58
N HIS A 281 -13.99 -2.48 21.88
CA HIS A 281 -13.49 -1.33 22.62
C HIS A 281 -13.55 -0.05 21.77
N VAL A 282 -13.22 -0.14 20.48
CA VAL A 282 -13.41 0.98 19.54
C VAL A 282 -14.88 1.33 19.41
N GLN A 283 -15.80 0.36 19.42
CA GLN A 283 -17.23 0.63 19.42
C GLN A 283 -17.66 1.35 20.70
N SER A 284 -17.22 0.88 21.86
CA SER A 284 -17.49 1.52 23.16
C SER A 284 -16.96 2.96 23.21
N TYR A 285 -15.80 3.21 22.62
CA TYR A 285 -15.25 4.54 22.43
C TYR A 285 -16.16 5.43 21.56
N ILE A 286 -16.60 4.92 20.41
CA ILE A 286 -17.51 5.61 19.49
C ILE A 286 -18.81 5.97 20.22
N ASP A 287 -19.39 5.02 20.95
CA ASP A 287 -20.63 5.18 21.69
C ASP A 287 -20.51 6.26 22.79
N GLY A 288 -19.30 6.44 23.35
CA GLY A 288 -19.02 7.51 24.31
C GLY A 288 -18.77 8.89 23.68
N VAL A 289 -18.08 8.97 22.54
CA VAL A 289 -17.67 10.25 21.91
C VAL A 289 -18.75 10.85 21.01
N VAL A 290 -19.49 10.03 20.27
CA VAL A 290 -20.49 10.50 19.30
C VAL A 290 -21.61 11.33 19.94
N PRO A 291 -22.19 10.94 21.09
CA PRO A 291 -23.22 11.75 21.74
C PRO A 291 -22.72 13.15 22.10
N TYR A 292 -21.47 13.26 22.56
CA TYR A 292 -20.84 14.55 22.84
C TYR A 292 -20.71 15.38 21.56
N LEU A 293 -20.12 14.84 20.49
CA LEU A 293 -19.97 15.58 19.23
C LEU A 293 -21.31 16.02 18.64
N LYS A 294 -22.34 15.16 18.68
CA LYS A 294 -23.70 15.50 18.26
C LYS A 294 -24.31 16.61 19.12
N SER A 295 -24.08 16.62 20.43
CA SER A 295 -24.56 17.70 21.31
C SER A 295 -23.88 19.03 21.01
N GLN A 296 -22.67 18.99 20.44
CA GLN A 296 -21.97 20.16 19.92
C GLN A 296 -22.35 20.52 18.47
N GLY A 297 -23.29 19.79 17.87
CA GLY A 297 -23.74 20.00 16.50
C GLY A 297 -22.71 19.62 15.42
N VAL A 298 -21.72 18.79 15.76
CA VAL A 298 -20.70 18.31 14.81
C VAL A 298 -21.26 17.11 14.02
N PRO A 299 -21.36 17.21 12.68
CA PRO A 299 -21.71 16.08 11.82
C PRO A 299 -20.70 14.94 11.93
N ILE A 300 -21.21 13.71 11.82
CA ILE A 300 -20.44 12.47 11.97
C ILE A 300 -20.47 11.71 10.65
N MET A 301 -19.30 11.35 10.15
CA MET A 301 -19.12 10.48 8.99
C MET A 301 -18.58 9.12 9.45
N ASN A 302 -19.43 8.11 9.33
CA ASN A 302 -19.15 6.75 9.77
C ASN A 302 -18.56 5.92 8.62
N PHE A 303 -17.26 5.62 8.65
CA PHE A 303 -16.64 4.69 7.70
C PHE A 303 -16.45 3.28 8.25
N ARG A 304 -16.91 2.99 9.47
CA ARG A 304 -16.68 1.70 10.13
C ARG A 304 -17.27 0.55 9.34
N ASP A 305 -18.54 0.65 8.95
CA ASP A 305 -19.25 -0.43 8.26
C ASP A 305 -18.67 -0.73 6.88
N ILE A 306 -18.35 0.31 6.10
CA ILE A 306 -17.72 0.14 4.79
C ILE A 306 -16.28 -0.39 4.86
N THR A 307 -15.60 -0.24 6.00
CA THR A 307 -14.26 -0.83 6.23
C THR A 307 -14.28 -2.24 6.82
N LYS A 308 -15.46 -2.83 7.05
CA LYS A 308 -15.58 -4.19 7.59
C LYS A 308 -15.40 -5.23 6.48
N GLY A 309 -14.58 -6.24 6.74
CA GLY A 309 -14.42 -7.39 5.83
C GLY A 309 -13.60 -7.11 4.56
N ILE A 310 -12.93 -5.96 4.52
CA ILE A 310 -12.04 -5.61 3.41
C ILE A 310 -10.60 -6.01 3.72
N LEU A 311 -9.84 -6.20 2.66
CA LEU A 311 -8.40 -6.36 2.72
C LEU A 311 -7.76 -5.05 3.22
N SER A 312 -6.88 -5.19 4.22
CA SER A 312 -5.96 -4.14 4.65
C SER A 312 -4.55 -4.71 4.68
N HIS A 313 -3.55 -3.87 4.42
CA HIS A 313 -2.16 -4.33 4.29
C HIS A 313 -1.46 -4.48 5.65
N ASP A 314 -2.03 -3.94 6.72
CA ASP A 314 -1.50 -4.07 8.07
C ASP A 314 -2.59 -4.30 9.13
N GLY A 315 -3.81 -4.65 8.74
CA GLY A 315 -4.91 -4.88 9.68
C GLY A 315 -5.66 -3.61 10.12
N LEU A 316 -5.20 -2.43 9.71
CA LEU A 316 -5.82 -1.14 10.01
C LEU A 316 -6.01 -0.28 8.76
N HIS A 317 -4.96 -0.10 7.96
CA HIS A 317 -4.93 0.79 6.82
C HIS A 317 -5.36 0.05 5.54
N SER A 318 -6.41 0.57 4.92
CA SER A 318 -6.85 0.12 3.60
C SER A 318 -6.00 0.75 2.50
N SER A 319 -5.94 0.11 1.34
CA SER A 319 -5.29 0.61 0.13
C SER A 319 -6.18 1.62 -0.63
N LEU A 320 -5.81 1.92 -1.88
CA LEU A 320 -6.39 2.98 -2.70
C LEU A 320 -7.91 2.86 -2.85
N GLY A 321 -8.44 1.68 -3.17
CA GLY A 321 -9.85 1.53 -3.55
C GLY A 321 -10.81 1.96 -2.45
N MET A 322 -10.59 1.47 -1.22
CA MET A 322 -11.41 1.87 -0.07
C MET A 322 -11.30 3.36 0.22
N ASN A 323 -10.10 3.93 0.20
CA ASN A 323 -9.95 5.34 0.52
C ASN A 323 -10.53 6.25 -0.59
N LEU A 324 -10.56 5.81 -1.86
CA LEU A 324 -11.32 6.50 -2.92
C LEU A 324 -12.83 6.47 -2.65
N TRP A 325 -13.39 5.35 -2.20
CA TRP A 325 -14.78 5.30 -1.78
C TRP A 325 -15.09 6.29 -0.64
N LYS A 326 -14.18 6.42 0.33
CA LYS A 326 -14.30 7.46 1.38
C LYS A 326 -14.29 8.87 0.78
N SER A 327 -13.42 9.14 -0.19
CA SER A 327 -13.37 10.43 -0.90
C SER A 327 -14.67 10.73 -1.65
N HIS A 328 -15.25 9.77 -2.37
CA HIS A 328 -16.52 9.95 -3.06
C HIS A 328 -17.68 10.19 -2.08
N ILE A 329 -17.75 9.44 -0.97
CA ILE A 329 -18.76 9.68 0.07
C ILE A 329 -18.60 11.08 0.67
N LEU A 330 -17.37 11.52 0.94
CA LEU A 330 -17.08 12.87 1.39
C LEU A 330 -17.56 13.92 0.38
N MET A 331 -17.31 13.72 -0.92
CA MET A 331 -17.78 14.61 -1.97
C MET A 331 -19.31 14.66 -2.09
N ASN A 332 -19.99 13.53 -1.93
CA ASN A 332 -21.47 13.51 -1.91
C ASN A 332 -22.01 14.32 -0.72
N TYR A 333 -21.40 14.17 0.46
CA TYR A 333 -21.75 14.97 1.63
C TYR A 333 -21.54 16.48 1.38
N ILE A 334 -20.42 16.84 0.74
CA ILE A 334 -20.13 18.24 0.40
C ILE A 334 -21.16 18.80 -0.59
N GLN A 335 -21.48 18.03 -1.64
CA GLN A 335 -22.51 18.41 -2.61
C GLN A 335 -23.89 18.58 -1.96
N GLU A 336 -24.27 17.70 -1.03
CA GLU A 336 -25.54 17.80 -0.31
C GLU A 336 -25.63 19.09 0.50
N LEU A 337 -24.56 19.42 1.24
CA LEU A 337 -24.47 20.67 1.98
C LEU A 337 -24.56 21.90 1.08
N TYR A 338 -23.93 21.86 -0.10
CA TYR A 338 -24.02 22.92 -1.10
C TYR A 338 -25.46 23.08 -1.61
N ASN A 339 -26.10 21.98 -2.02
CA ASN A 339 -27.45 21.96 -2.58
C ASN A 339 -28.51 22.48 -1.59
N LYS A 340 -28.38 22.13 -0.31
CA LYS A 340 -29.28 22.61 0.74
C LYS A 340 -29.07 24.08 1.11
N ARG A 341 -28.08 24.75 0.50
CA ARG A 341 -27.55 26.06 0.93
C ARG A 341 -27.19 26.06 2.42
N GLU A 342 -26.92 24.88 2.95
CA GLU A 342 -26.58 24.68 4.34
C GLU A 342 -25.10 24.88 4.54
N TRP A 343 -24.26 24.84 3.49
CA TRP A 343 -22.82 25.03 3.59
C TRP A 343 -22.41 26.31 4.35
N TRP A 344 -23.21 27.38 4.28
CA TRP A 344 -22.91 28.68 4.89
C TRP A 344 -23.63 28.93 6.22
N LYS A 345 -24.58 28.09 6.63
CA LYS A 345 -25.36 28.33 7.86
C LYS A 345 -24.55 27.92 9.10
N PRO A 346 -24.27 28.83 10.06
CA PRO A 346 -23.63 28.48 11.32
C PRO A 346 -24.42 27.37 12.03
N ILE A 347 -23.71 26.49 12.75
CA ILE A 347 -24.34 25.44 13.57
C ILE A 347 -25.23 26.13 14.62
N PRO A 348 -26.54 25.81 14.71
CA PRO A 348 -27.41 26.40 15.71
C PRO A 348 -26.90 26.12 17.13
N ASN A 349 -26.80 27.16 17.95
CA ASN A 349 -26.44 27.06 19.37
C ASN A 349 -27.57 26.32 20.12
N ARG A 350 -27.50 25.00 20.24
CA ARG A 350 -28.41 24.24 21.13
C ARG A 350 -27.75 24.11 22.50
N ARG A 351 -28.34 24.73 23.53
CA ARG A 351 -27.98 24.46 24.94
C ARG A 351 -28.34 23.01 25.26
N TRP A 352 -27.35 22.26 25.74
CA TRP A 352 -27.51 20.89 26.19
C TRP A 352 -27.91 20.89 27.67
N ASN A 353 -29.10 20.37 27.97
CA ASN A 353 -29.62 20.16 29.34
C ASN A 353 -29.50 18.70 29.80
N GLY A 354 -28.66 17.89 29.15
CA GLY A 354 -28.46 16.51 29.58
C GLY A 354 -27.63 16.43 30.86
N THR A 355 -27.89 15.43 31.69
CA THR A 355 -27.01 15.08 32.80
C THR A 355 -25.94 14.14 32.26
N VAL A 356 -24.65 14.47 32.39
CA VAL A 356 -23.58 13.50 32.12
C VAL A 356 -23.72 12.45 33.20
N LYS A 357 -24.15 11.24 32.86
CA LYS A 357 -23.95 10.09 33.76
C LYS A 357 -22.44 9.92 33.89
N THR A 358 -21.89 10.43 34.99
CA THR A 358 -20.54 10.11 35.42
C THR A 358 -20.48 8.60 35.56
N TYR A 359 -19.71 7.93 34.70
CA TYR A 359 -19.36 6.54 34.93
C TYR A 359 -18.52 6.51 36.20
N THR A 360 -19.14 6.16 37.31
CA THR A 360 -18.44 5.79 38.54
C THR A 360 -17.47 4.68 38.19
N LYS A 361 -16.18 4.90 38.49
CA LYS A 361 -15.13 3.89 38.44
C LYS A 361 -15.69 2.59 39.04
N PRO A 362 -15.53 1.40 38.40
CA PRO A 362 -15.74 0.17 39.12
C PRO A 362 -14.80 0.19 40.32
N ALA A 363 -15.38 0.08 41.52
CA ALA A 363 -14.65 0.00 42.77
C ALA A 363 -13.70 -1.19 42.68
N TYR A 364 -12.40 -0.90 42.59
CA TYR A 364 -11.37 -1.91 42.74
C TYR A 364 -11.44 -2.39 44.20
N LYS A 365 -12.12 -3.53 44.41
CA LYS A 365 -12.07 -4.26 45.67
C LYS A 365 -10.61 -4.65 45.90
N LYS A 366 -9.99 -3.96 46.85
CA LYS A 366 -8.63 -4.18 47.33
C LYS A 366 -8.53 -5.61 47.89
N ARG A 367 -8.15 -6.58 47.06
CA ARG A 367 -7.65 -7.88 47.54
C ARG A 367 -6.19 -7.69 47.92
N LYS A 368 -5.93 -7.64 49.23
CA LYS A 368 -4.63 -8.03 49.80
C LYS A 368 -4.40 -9.49 49.46
N LEU A 369 -3.41 -9.81 48.60
CA LEU A 369 -2.52 -10.96 48.78
C LEU A 369 -1.39 -10.96 47.73
N ASN A 370 -0.17 -11.22 48.24
CA ASN A 370 1.04 -11.74 47.58
C ASN A 370 2.06 -10.76 46.94
N THR A 371 2.63 -9.90 47.79
CA THR A 371 3.87 -9.13 47.57
C THR A 371 5.16 -9.99 47.63
N ILE A 372 5.08 -11.32 47.64
CA ILE A 372 6.27 -12.20 47.66
C ILE A 372 6.68 -12.67 46.25
N ILE A 373 5.76 -12.71 45.29
CA ILE A 373 6.06 -13.14 43.91
C ILE A 373 6.72 -12.02 43.09
N ASP A 374 6.36 -10.76 43.34
CA ASP A 374 6.96 -9.61 42.64
C ASP A 374 8.40 -9.30 43.11
N ILE A 375 8.74 -9.59 44.38
CA ILE A 375 10.11 -9.46 44.89
C ILE A 375 11.00 -10.59 44.34
N ILE A 376 10.47 -11.79 44.10
CA ILE A 376 11.20 -12.89 43.48
C ILE A 376 11.48 -12.59 41.99
N ILE A 377 10.57 -11.90 41.29
CA ILE A 377 10.77 -11.53 39.88
C ILE A 377 11.81 -10.40 39.73
N GLU A 378 11.88 -9.45 40.67
CA GLU A 378 12.94 -8.43 40.64
C GLU A 378 14.32 -8.98 41.07
N ILE A 379 14.39 -9.93 42.01
CA ILE A 379 15.67 -10.58 42.39
C ILE A 379 16.22 -11.45 41.24
N ILE A 380 15.36 -12.10 40.45
CA ILE A 380 15.77 -12.90 39.29
C ILE A 380 16.22 -12.01 38.10
N GLN A 381 15.71 -10.78 37.99
CA GLN A 381 16.12 -9.86 36.93
C GLN A 381 17.38 -9.03 37.24
N VAL A 382 17.76 -8.91 38.53
CA VAL A 382 19.01 -8.24 38.93
C VAL A 382 20.21 -9.22 38.97
N HIS A 383 20.00 -10.53 38.94
CA HIS A 383 21.09 -11.53 39.00
C HIS A 383 21.62 -12.02 37.64
N TYR A 384 21.11 -11.55 36.50
CA TYR A 384 21.63 -11.94 35.17
C TYR A 384 22.54 -10.89 34.52
N TYR A 385 22.87 -9.81 35.24
CA TYR A 385 23.66 -8.70 34.73
C TYR A 385 24.77 -8.22 35.69
N SER A 386 25.45 -9.14 36.37
CA SER A 386 26.85 -8.91 36.75
C SER A 386 27.50 -10.22 37.21
N GLN A 387 28.54 -10.68 36.50
CA GLN A 387 29.82 -11.02 37.09
C GLN A 387 30.84 -11.41 35.99
N THR A 388 31.84 -10.52 35.82
CA THR A 388 33.29 -10.75 35.99
C THR A 388 33.91 -12.01 35.38
N GLN A 389 35.11 -12.05 34.79
CA GLN A 389 36.20 -11.10 34.44
C GLN A 389 37.34 -11.99 33.86
N THR A 390 38.19 -11.45 32.97
CA THR A 390 39.67 -11.67 32.78
C THR A 390 40.31 -13.08 32.93
N PHE A 391 41.37 -13.52 32.23
CA PHE A 391 42.39 -13.03 31.28
C PHE A 391 42.95 -14.30 30.57
N VAL A 392 43.69 -14.17 29.46
CA VAL A 392 45.04 -14.77 29.25
C VAL A 392 45.43 -14.65 27.76
N VAL A 393 46.56 -13.98 27.54
CA VAL A 393 47.36 -13.99 26.31
C VAL A 393 48.21 -15.24 26.31
N ILE A 394 48.13 -16.09 25.27
CA ILE A 394 49.20 -17.04 24.92
C ILE A 394 49.44 -17.02 23.40
N ARG A 395 50.72 -16.87 23.07
CA ARG A 395 51.35 -16.94 21.74
C ARG A 395 51.02 -18.26 21.02
N GLN A 396 50.74 -18.20 19.72
CA GLN A 396 50.92 -19.34 18.83
C GLN A 396 52.37 -19.39 18.34
N ASN A 397 53.05 -20.51 18.57
CA ASN A 397 54.00 -21.03 17.60
C ASN A 397 54.28 -22.53 17.79
N ILE A 398 54.29 -23.23 16.64
CA ILE A 398 55.04 -24.44 16.28
C ILE A 398 54.38 -25.84 16.48
N ASN A 399 54.29 -26.51 15.31
CA ASN A 399 54.36 -27.93 14.95
C ASN A 399 53.51 -28.98 15.67
N THR A 400 52.67 -29.66 14.88
CA THR A 400 52.64 -31.13 14.87
C THR A 400 52.19 -31.64 13.52
N THR A 401 53.10 -32.36 12.87
CA THR A 401 52.86 -33.25 11.74
C THR A 401 51.91 -34.37 12.19
N SER A 402 50.83 -34.61 11.45
CA SER A 402 50.04 -35.84 11.58
C SER A 402 49.93 -36.47 10.21
N VAL A 403 50.66 -37.57 10.06
CA VAL A 403 50.63 -38.50 8.93
C VAL A 403 49.25 -39.16 8.88
N LEU A 404 48.57 -39.05 7.74
CA LEU A 404 47.28 -39.67 7.49
C LEU A 404 47.48 -41.15 7.16
N TYR A 405 47.21 -42.04 8.10
CA TYR A 405 47.02 -43.47 7.81
C TYR A 405 45.60 -43.68 7.26
N LEU A 406 45.51 -43.98 5.96
CA LEU A 406 44.29 -44.50 5.34
C LEU A 406 44.13 -45.97 5.70
N THR A 407 43.29 -46.25 6.70
CA THR A 407 42.73 -47.59 6.89
C THR A 407 41.22 -47.53 6.66
N GLY A 408 40.72 -48.55 5.97
CA GLY A 408 39.46 -48.57 5.24
C GLY A 408 38.21 -48.32 6.08
N ASP A 409 37.46 -47.31 5.68
CA ASP A 409 36.06 -47.44 5.24
C ASP A 409 35.64 -46.09 4.62
N MET A 410 36.09 -45.84 3.39
CA MET A 410 35.74 -44.60 2.70
C MET A 410 34.35 -44.76 2.11
N ASN A 411 33.35 -44.18 2.78
CA ASN A 411 31.96 -44.14 2.35
C ASN A 411 31.88 -43.69 0.88
N TRP A 412 31.40 -44.57 0.00
CA TRP A 412 31.37 -44.33 -1.45
C TRP A 412 30.65 -43.02 -1.82
N LYS A 413 29.75 -42.53 -0.95
CA LYS A 413 29.05 -41.25 -1.10
C LYS A 413 29.96 -40.04 -0.93
N VAL A 414 31.01 -40.16 -0.12
CA VAL A 414 32.05 -39.12 0.06
C VAL A 414 32.98 -39.11 -1.15
N LEU A 415 33.35 -40.27 -1.68
CA LEU A 415 34.13 -40.37 -2.92
C LEU A 415 33.33 -39.82 -4.12
N ALA A 416 32.04 -40.12 -4.20
CA ALA A 416 31.13 -39.55 -5.20
C ALA A 416 30.98 -38.03 -5.06
N GLY A 417 30.93 -37.52 -3.82
CA GLY A 417 30.89 -36.07 -3.56
C GLY A 417 32.18 -35.36 -3.96
N VAL A 418 33.34 -35.95 -3.67
CA VAL A 418 34.65 -35.40 -4.06
C VAL A 418 34.84 -35.44 -5.59
N LEU A 419 34.42 -36.54 -6.24
CA LEU A 419 34.43 -36.66 -7.70
C LEU A 419 33.43 -35.69 -8.37
N LEU A 420 32.29 -35.41 -7.76
CA LEU A 420 31.32 -34.42 -8.24
C LEU A 420 31.86 -32.99 -8.09
N VAL A 421 32.53 -32.67 -6.97
CA VAL A 421 33.17 -31.36 -6.77
C VAL A 421 34.33 -31.16 -7.75
N LEU A 422 35.13 -32.20 -8.01
CA LEU A 422 36.19 -32.20 -9.03
C LEU A 422 35.61 -32.09 -10.44
N TYR A 423 34.51 -32.79 -10.75
CA TYR A 423 33.80 -32.66 -12.02
C TYR A 423 33.25 -31.24 -12.20
N VAL A 424 32.63 -30.65 -11.17
CA VAL A 424 32.11 -29.28 -11.18
C VAL A 424 33.22 -28.23 -11.28
N THR A 425 34.39 -28.45 -10.65
CA THR A 425 35.54 -27.53 -10.80
C THR A 425 36.23 -27.64 -12.16
N VAL A 426 36.25 -28.83 -12.77
CA VAL A 426 36.76 -29.06 -14.14
C VAL A 426 35.78 -28.57 -15.21
N THR A 427 34.46 -28.64 -14.98
CA THR A 427 33.46 -28.08 -15.91
C THR A 427 33.34 -26.56 -15.79
N THR A 428 33.47 -25.98 -14.58
CA THR A 428 33.49 -24.52 -14.42
C THR A 428 34.75 -23.86 -14.96
N THR A 429 35.90 -24.55 -14.97
CA THR A 429 37.12 -24.06 -15.66
C THR A 429 37.01 -24.14 -17.19
N LYS A 430 36.22 -25.09 -17.73
CA LYS A 430 35.86 -25.12 -19.16
C LYS A 430 34.87 -24.00 -19.52
N GLU A 431 33.89 -23.71 -18.66
CA GLU A 431 32.95 -22.59 -18.83
C GLU A 431 33.61 -21.21 -18.65
N ILE A 432 34.67 -21.07 -17.84
CA ILE A 432 35.43 -19.81 -17.76
C ILE A 432 36.14 -19.50 -19.10
N ARG A 433 36.53 -20.53 -19.87
CA ARG A 433 37.05 -20.38 -21.23
C ARG A 433 35.95 -19.93 -22.20
N ASP A 434 34.72 -20.36 -21.97
CA ASP A 434 33.54 -19.93 -22.73
C ASP A 434 33.01 -18.55 -22.32
N THR A 435 33.35 -18.03 -21.14
CA THR A 435 33.00 -16.65 -20.72
C THR A 435 33.63 -15.59 -21.63
N ALA A 436 34.83 -15.82 -22.18
CA ALA A 436 35.44 -14.92 -23.16
C ALA A 436 34.70 -14.95 -24.52
N SER A 437 34.25 -16.13 -24.94
CA SER A 437 33.38 -16.35 -26.11
C SER A 437 32.00 -15.69 -25.93
N ASN A 438 31.43 -15.79 -24.73
CA ASN A 438 30.14 -15.21 -24.37
C ASN A 438 30.18 -13.67 -24.25
N ILE A 439 31.31 -13.09 -23.85
CA ILE A 439 31.53 -11.63 -23.86
C ILE A 439 31.67 -11.13 -25.31
N GLN A 440 32.37 -11.84 -26.18
CA GLN A 440 32.43 -11.51 -27.61
C GLN A 440 31.06 -11.67 -28.30
N HIS A 441 30.29 -12.71 -27.95
CA HIS A 441 28.91 -12.87 -28.40
C HIS A 441 27.98 -11.76 -27.86
N GLY A 442 28.16 -11.33 -26.61
CA GLY A 442 27.40 -10.23 -26.02
C GLY A 442 27.69 -8.87 -26.68
N LEU A 443 28.94 -8.60 -27.02
CA LEU A 443 29.36 -7.39 -27.76
C LEU A 443 28.90 -7.43 -29.23
N SER A 444 28.95 -8.60 -29.87
CA SER A 444 28.39 -8.80 -31.21
C SER A 444 26.87 -8.65 -31.24
N LEU A 445 26.17 -9.14 -30.21
CA LEU A 445 24.72 -9.02 -30.07
C LEU A 445 24.31 -7.58 -29.78
N ALA A 446 25.07 -6.84 -28.96
CA ALA A 446 24.82 -5.41 -28.71
C ALA A 446 25.00 -4.55 -29.97
N LYS A 447 26.02 -4.86 -30.78
CA LYS A 447 26.25 -4.22 -32.09
C LYS A 447 25.12 -4.55 -33.07
N GLU A 448 24.74 -5.82 -33.18
CA GLU A 448 23.61 -6.26 -34.02
C GLU A 448 22.28 -5.62 -33.57
N ILE A 449 21.99 -5.55 -32.27
CA ILE A 449 20.79 -4.88 -31.75
C ILE A 449 20.79 -3.39 -32.11
N GLY A 450 21.95 -2.72 -32.04
CA GLY A 450 22.11 -1.35 -32.52
C GLY A 450 21.76 -1.20 -34.00
N ASP A 451 22.30 -2.08 -34.85
CA ASP A 451 22.04 -2.08 -36.30
C ASP A 451 20.57 -2.46 -36.63
N PHE A 452 19.92 -3.30 -35.81
CA PHE A 452 18.52 -3.74 -36.00
C PHE A 452 17.48 -2.71 -35.53
N VAL A 453 17.78 -1.93 -34.49
CA VAL A 453 16.95 -0.78 -34.08
C VAL A 453 16.93 0.29 -35.18
N VAL A 454 18.04 0.47 -35.89
CA VAL A 454 18.11 1.33 -37.08
C VAL A 454 17.32 0.72 -38.25
N ALA A 455 17.30 -0.60 -38.42
CA ALA A 455 16.63 -1.29 -39.52
C ALA A 455 15.12 -1.65 -39.29
N LYS A 456 14.53 -1.31 -38.14
CA LYS A 456 13.10 -1.52 -37.79
C LYS A 456 12.57 -2.97 -37.92
N ASN A 457 13.40 -4.01 -37.73
CA ASN A 457 12.98 -5.42 -37.87
C ASN A 457 12.92 -6.17 -36.52
N PHE A 458 11.88 -5.90 -35.74
CA PHE A 458 11.74 -6.37 -34.35
C PHE A 458 11.43 -7.87 -34.18
N THR A 459 10.78 -8.51 -35.15
CA THR A 459 10.38 -9.93 -35.05
C THR A 459 11.61 -10.85 -35.00
N ASN A 460 12.69 -10.48 -35.69
CA ASN A 460 13.94 -11.22 -35.70
C ASN A 460 14.74 -11.07 -34.40
N VAL A 461 14.63 -9.90 -33.74
CA VAL A 461 15.28 -9.62 -32.44
C VAL A 461 14.72 -10.53 -31.35
N ILE A 462 13.39 -10.72 -31.32
CA ILE A 462 12.74 -11.62 -30.34
C ILE A 462 13.14 -13.08 -30.56
N GLY A 463 13.22 -13.54 -31.81
CA GLY A 463 13.64 -14.91 -32.14
C GLY A 463 15.07 -15.22 -31.70
N LYS A 464 16.01 -14.30 -31.95
CA LYS A 464 17.41 -14.46 -31.53
C LYS A 464 17.59 -14.35 -30.01
N LEU A 465 16.85 -13.45 -29.36
CA LEU A 465 16.88 -13.33 -27.89
C LEU A 465 16.40 -14.63 -27.23
N ALA A 466 15.27 -15.18 -27.68
CA ALA A 466 14.75 -16.46 -27.19
C ALA A 466 15.75 -17.61 -27.36
N THR A 467 16.47 -17.64 -28.50
CA THR A 467 17.50 -18.65 -28.78
C THR A 467 18.69 -18.53 -27.81
N ALA A 468 19.07 -17.31 -27.43
CA ALA A 468 20.16 -17.06 -26.48
C ALA A 468 19.81 -17.44 -25.03
N VAL A 469 18.54 -17.37 -24.62
CA VAL A 469 18.11 -17.71 -23.24
C VAL A 469 17.78 -19.21 -23.06
N THR A 470 17.50 -19.93 -24.15
CA THR A 470 17.07 -21.34 -24.14
C THR A 470 18.06 -22.30 -23.43
N PRO A 471 19.39 -22.19 -23.59
CA PRO A 471 20.36 -23.05 -22.89
C PRO A 471 20.30 -22.91 -21.36
N PHE A 472 19.98 -21.71 -20.85
CA PHE A 472 19.88 -21.45 -19.42
C PHE A 472 18.64 -22.07 -18.79
N LEU A 473 17.53 -22.15 -19.54
CA LEU A 473 16.29 -22.78 -19.08
C LEU A 473 16.38 -24.32 -19.04
N GLY A 474 17.19 -24.92 -19.93
CA GLY A 474 17.41 -26.38 -19.97
C GLY A 474 18.21 -26.94 -18.78
N ILE A 475 19.01 -26.11 -18.12
CA ILE A 475 19.86 -26.50 -16.98
C ILE A 475 19.08 -26.45 -15.65
N VAL A 476 18.07 -25.59 -15.54
CA VAL A 476 17.34 -25.33 -14.28
C VAL A 476 16.38 -26.45 -13.92
N GLY A 477 15.71 -27.07 -14.89
CA GLY A 477 14.73 -28.15 -14.65
C GLY A 477 15.30 -29.37 -13.90
N PRO A 478 16.42 -29.96 -14.36
CA PRO A 478 17.07 -31.08 -13.67
C PRO A 478 17.61 -30.71 -12.26
N PHE A 479 18.11 -29.48 -12.09
CA PHE A 479 18.65 -28.99 -10.82
C PHE A 479 17.55 -28.81 -9.75
N VAL A 480 16.38 -28.26 -10.12
CA VAL A 480 15.22 -28.12 -9.24
C VAL A 480 14.66 -29.49 -8.85
N SER A 481 14.60 -30.43 -9.81
CA SER A 481 14.11 -31.80 -9.55
C SER A 481 15.04 -32.60 -8.63
N PHE A 482 16.36 -32.37 -8.72
CA PHE A 482 17.37 -32.97 -7.83
C PHE A 482 17.24 -32.44 -6.39
N ILE A 483 17.10 -31.12 -6.20
CA ILE A 483 16.96 -30.51 -4.87
C ILE A 483 15.61 -30.88 -4.21
N MET A 484 14.53 -30.99 -4.99
CA MET A 484 13.21 -31.47 -4.54
C MET A 484 13.29 -32.87 -3.87
N GLY A 485 14.22 -33.73 -4.32
CA GLY A 485 14.46 -35.06 -3.75
C GLY A 485 14.99 -35.06 -2.31
N PHE A 486 15.65 -33.99 -1.86
CA PHE A 486 16.27 -33.92 -0.53
C PHE A 486 15.35 -33.34 0.55
N PHE A 487 14.19 -32.76 0.20
CA PHE A 487 13.27 -32.15 1.19
C PHE A 487 12.54 -33.15 2.11
N ARG A 488 12.71 -34.46 1.90
CA ARG A 488 12.09 -35.52 2.74
C ARG A 488 13.02 -36.06 3.84
N GLN A 489 14.26 -35.59 3.94
CA GLN A 489 15.24 -36.08 4.91
C GLN A 489 15.38 -35.11 6.12
N PRO A 490 15.72 -35.60 7.32
CA PRO A 490 15.99 -34.76 8.49
C PRO A 490 17.18 -33.81 8.21
N GLU A 491 17.10 -32.58 8.71
CA GLU A 491 18.00 -31.49 8.29
C GLU A 491 19.45 -31.68 8.77
N SER A 492 20.35 -32.00 7.83
CA SER A 492 21.80 -31.89 8.04
C SER A 492 22.30 -30.45 7.83
N ALA A 493 23.50 -30.13 8.31
CA ALA A 493 24.09 -28.81 8.15
C ALA A 493 24.31 -28.44 6.66
N GLU A 494 24.61 -29.45 5.85
CA GLU A 494 24.78 -29.37 4.39
C GLU A 494 23.44 -29.11 3.70
N LEU A 495 22.35 -29.76 4.12
CA LEU A 495 21.01 -29.49 3.58
C LEU A 495 20.56 -28.05 3.87
N LYS A 496 20.93 -27.51 5.04
CA LYS A 496 20.67 -26.11 5.39
C LYS A 496 21.47 -25.13 4.51
N ALA A 497 22.71 -25.47 4.15
CA ALA A 497 23.51 -24.69 3.21
C ALA A 497 22.93 -24.74 1.79
N ILE A 498 22.49 -25.91 1.33
CA ILE A 498 21.83 -26.09 0.03
C ILE A 498 20.51 -25.32 -0.05
N LYS A 499 19.68 -25.34 1.00
CA LYS A 499 18.45 -24.55 1.07
C LYS A 499 18.72 -23.04 1.00
N ARG A 500 19.77 -22.56 1.67
CA ARG A 500 20.18 -21.14 1.60
C ARG A 500 20.64 -20.75 0.21
N LEU A 501 21.44 -21.60 -0.44
CA LEU A 501 21.90 -21.38 -1.80
C LEU A 501 20.72 -21.38 -2.79
N TYR A 502 19.76 -22.30 -2.63
CA TYR A 502 18.52 -22.31 -3.40
C TYR A 502 17.75 -21.00 -3.25
N THR A 503 17.51 -20.53 -2.01
CA THR A 503 16.82 -19.27 -1.78
C THR A 503 17.58 -18.07 -2.36
N GLU A 504 18.92 -18.07 -2.33
CA GLU A 504 19.71 -17.01 -2.94
C GLU A 504 19.60 -17.02 -4.48
N VAL A 505 19.63 -18.19 -5.09
CA VAL A 505 19.48 -18.36 -6.55
C VAL A 505 18.07 -17.99 -7.01
N ASP A 506 17.03 -18.46 -6.30
CA ASP A 506 15.61 -18.14 -6.55
C ASP A 506 15.35 -16.63 -6.50
N ASN A 507 15.86 -15.96 -5.46
CA ASN A 507 15.77 -14.49 -5.35
C ASN A 507 16.52 -13.74 -6.48
N ARG A 508 17.60 -14.31 -7.02
CA ARG A 508 18.32 -13.72 -8.16
C ARG A 508 17.54 -13.91 -9.45
N PHE A 509 16.88 -15.05 -9.65
CA PHE A 509 16.00 -15.29 -10.80
C PHE A 509 14.76 -14.39 -10.76
N ASP A 510 14.12 -14.21 -9.60
CA ASP A 510 13.02 -13.25 -9.44
C ASP A 510 13.43 -11.82 -9.82
N LYS A 511 14.65 -11.42 -9.45
CA LYS A 511 15.20 -10.11 -9.82
C LYS A 511 15.44 -9.98 -11.32
N VAL A 512 15.91 -11.04 -11.97
CA VAL A 512 16.12 -11.10 -13.42
C VAL A 512 14.77 -11.05 -14.16
N ASP A 513 13.76 -11.80 -13.70
CA ASP A 513 12.40 -11.77 -14.24
C ASP A 513 11.77 -10.38 -14.15
N LEU A 514 11.98 -9.67 -13.03
CA LEU A 514 11.54 -8.29 -12.87
C LEU A 514 12.21 -7.33 -13.86
N GLN A 515 13.52 -7.49 -14.10
CA GLN A 515 14.24 -6.70 -15.09
C GLN A 515 13.77 -7.01 -16.51
N PHE A 516 13.45 -8.27 -16.84
CA PHE A 516 12.89 -8.63 -18.14
C PHE A 516 11.48 -8.07 -18.35
N ILE A 517 10.63 -8.03 -17.33
CA ILE A 517 9.31 -7.38 -17.40
C ILE A 517 9.45 -5.89 -17.65
N GLU A 518 10.40 -5.22 -17.00
CA GLU A 518 10.67 -3.80 -17.18
C GLU A 518 11.19 -3.52 -18.61
N VAL A 519 12.15 -4.31 -19.11
CA VAL A 519 12.63 -4.21 -20.49
C VAL A 519 11.49 -4.46 -21.49
N LYS A 520 10.64 -5.45 -21.24
CA LYS A 520 9.45 -5.70 -22.07
C LYS A 520 8.50 -4.50 -22.08
N GLN A 521 8.22 -3.91 -20.92
CA GLN A 521 7.38 -2.72 -20.83
C GLN A 521 8.00 -1.52 -21.55
N LEU A 522 9.32 -1.33 -21.48
CA LEU A 522 10.02 -0.28 -22.22
C LEU A 522 9.97 -0.50 -23.73
N ILE A 523 10.08 -1.76 -24.18
CA ILE A 523 9.93 -2.13 -25.61
C ILE A 523 8.49 -1.90 -26.08
N ASP A 524 7.50 -2.35 -25.31
CA ASP A 524 6.08 -2.16 -25.62
C ASP A 524 5.72 -0.67 -25.65
N TRP A 525 6.24 0.12 -24.70
CA TRP A 525 6.05 1.57 -24.66
C TRP A 525 6.73 2.27 -25.85
N SER A 526 7.97 1.90 -26.18
CA SER A 526 8.68 2.43 -27.35
C SER A 526 7.96 2.08 -28.65
N LYS A 527 7.39 0.88 -28.74
CA LYS A 527 6.57 0.45 -29.88
C LYS A 527 5.33 1.32 -30.04
N ILE A 528 4.59 1.56 -28.95
CA ILE A 528 3.41 2.44 -28.94
C ILE A 528 3.84 3.87 -29.34
N GLN A 529 4.89 4.39 -28.73
CA GLN A 529 5.38 5.74 -29.04
C GLN A 529 5.76 5.88 -30.52
N ILE A 530 6.48 4.90 -31.10
CA ILE A 530 6.83 4.92 -32.53
C ILE A 530 5.59 4.77 -33.41
N GLN A 531 4.64 3.91 -33.03
CA GLN A 531 3.42 3.65 -33.80
C GLN A 531 2.51 4.88 -33.87
N TYR A 532 2.45 5.69 -32.80
CA TYR A 532 1.58 6.86 -32.72
C TYR A 532 2.30 8.21 -32.88
N SER A 533 3.63 8.24 -33.01
CA SER A 533 4.39 9.50 -33.13
C SER A 533 4.04 10.31 -34.40
N ASP A 534 3.80 9.66 -35.54
CA ASP A 534 3.37 10.33 -36.77
C ASP A 534 1.97 10.97 -36.62
N ILE A 535 1.07 10.28 -35.91
CA ILE A 535 -0.29 10.75 -35.58
C ILE A 535 -0.21 11.99 -34.67
N GLU A 536 0.61 11.93 -33.63
CA GLU A 536 0.83 13.05 -32.70
C GLU A 536 1.44 14.27 -33.41
N GLN A 537 2.43 14.07 -34.29
CA GLN A 537 3.05 15.15 -35.06
C GLN A 537 2.04 15.87 -35.97
N LYS A 538 1.16 15.12 -36.64
CA LYS A 538 0.10 15.67 -37.51
C LYS A 538 -0.94 16.46 -36.72
N ILE A 539 -1.35 15.96 -35.56
CA ILE A 539 -2.26 16.67 -34.64
C ILE A 539 -1.62 17.99 -34.18
N ASN A 540 -0.35 17.96 -33.77
CA ASN A 540 0.37 19.14 -33.31
C ASN A 540 0.62 20.16 -34.42
N ALA A 541 0.87 19.70 -35.66
CA ALA A 541 1.02 20.59 -36.81
C ALA A 541 -0.28 21.35 -37.12
N ALA A 542 -1.43 20.68 -37.12
CA ALA A 542 -2.72 21.32 -37.30
C ALA A 542 -3.02 22.32 -36.17
N ASN A 543 -2.72 21.96 -34.92
CA ASN A 543 -2.88 22.85 -33.76
C ASN A 543 -1.95 24.08 -33.84
N GLY A 544 -0.73 23.91 -34.33
CA GLY A 544 0.20 25.02 -34.55
C GLY A 544 -0.33 26.05 -35.55
N VAL A 545 -0.95 25.60 -36.65
CA VAL A 545 -1.57 26.49 -37.64
C VAL A 545 -2.83 27.15 -37.09
N PHE A 546 -3.61 26.46 -36.25
CA PHE A 546 -4.76 27.03 -35.55
C PHE A 546 -4.37 28.20 -34.64
N GLU A 547 -3.34 28.03 -33.82
CA GLU A 547 -2.82 29.07 -32.92
C GLU A 547 -2.32 30.31 -33.67
N CYS A 548 -1.89 30.16 -34.92
CA CYS A 548 -1.48 31.26 -35.77
C CYS A 548 -2.65 32.13 -36.26
N ILE A 549 -3.88 31.60 -36.32
CA ILE A 549 -5.08 32.35 -36.74
C ILE A 549 -5.32 33.54 -35.81
N TYR A 550 -5.04 33.38 -34.51
CA TYR A 550 -5.23 34.42 -33.50
C TYR A 550 -4.09 35.45 -33.42
N LYS A 551 -3.02 35.27 -34.21
CA LYS A 551 -1.80 36.10 -34.14
C LYS A 551 -1.57 36.99 -35.35
N PHE A 552 -2.22 36.72 -36.49
CA PHE A 552 -1.98 37.46 -37.73
C PHE A 552 -2.95 38.63 -37.96
N SER A 553 -2.50 39.66 -38.68
CA SER A 553 -3.35 40.77 -39.15
C SER A 553 -4.34 40.31 -40.23
N THR A 554 -5.40 41.09 -40.44
CA THR A 554 -6.56 40.76 -41.30
C THR A 554 -6.21 40.35 -42.73
N GLY A 555 -5.06 40.76 -43.27
CA GLY A 555 -4.61 40.38 -44.62
C GLY A 555 -4.12 38.93 -44.77
N ALA A 556 -3.57 38.31 -43.72
CA ALA A 556 -3.06 36.93 -43.76
C ALA A 556 -4.03 35.89 -43.18
N LEU A 557 -5.18 36.35 -42.67
CA LEU A 557 -6.16 35.51 -41.99
C LEU A 557 -6.79 34.46 -42.92
N ASN A 558 -7.13 34.84 -44.16
CA ASN A 558 -7.77 33.93 -45.11
C ASN A 558 -6.82 32.80 -45.55
N ILE A 559 -5.53 33.10 -45.74
CA ILE A 559 -4.52 32.11 -46.12
C ILE A 559 -4.29 31.13 -44.95
N THR A 560 -4.11 31.65 -43.74
CA THR A 560 -3.88 30.83 -42.53
C THR A 560 -5.10 29.97 -42.19
N THR A 561 -6.31 30.52 -42.33
CA THR A 561 -7.57 29.77 -42.10
C THR A 561 -7.74 28.65 -43.12
N SER A 562 -7.45 28.91 -44.40
CA SER A 562 -7.52 27.87 -45.44
C SER A 562 -6.49 26.77 -45.22
N ALA A 563 -5.28 27.11 -44.77
CA ALA A 563 -4.24 26.15 -44.41
C ALA A 563 -4.65 25.29 -43.20
N PHE A 564 -5.28 25.89 -42.18
CA PHE A 564 -5.81 25.14 -41.04
C PHE A 564 -6.89 24.15 -41.47
N VAL A 565 -7.90 24.59 -42.23
CA VAL A 565 -9.00 23.72 -42.68
C VAL A 565 -8.45 22.55 -43.51
N THR A 566 -7.51 22.82 -44.41
CA THR A 566 -6.85 21.78 -45.22
C THR A 566 -6.11 20.76 -44.35
N ASN A 567 -5.36 21.21 -43.32
CA ASN A 567 -4.64 20.31 -42.41
C ASN A 567 -5.61 19.56 -41.47
N PHE A 568 -6.72 20.19 -41.09
CA PHE A 568 -7.73 19.58 -40.23
C PHE A 568 -8.47 18.45 -40.95
N ASP A 569 -8.91 18.69 -42.19
CA ASP A 569 -9.68 17.72 -42.97
C ASP A 569 -8.81 16.56 -43.45
N ASN A 570 -7.58 16.84 -43.91
CA ASN A 570 -6.72 15.79 -44.48
C ASN A 570 -5.94 15.01 -43.44
N ASP A 571 -5.42 15.67 -42.39
CA ASP A 571 -4.48 15.06 -41.46
C ASP A 571 -5.07 14.86 -40.06
N TYR A 572 -5.78 15.85 -39.51
CA TYR A 572 -6.28 15.78 -38.13
C TYR A 572 -7.41 14.77 -37.97
N GLN A 573 -8.45 14.79 -38.82
CA GLN A 573 -9.56 13.85 -38.71
C GLN A 573 -9.11 12.40 -38.88
N ASN A 574 -8.28 12.13 -39.89
CA ASN A 574 -7.72 10.81 -40.13
C ASN A 574 -6.81 10.33 -38.99
N SER A 575 -6.03 11.23 -38.39
CA SER A 575 -5.18 10.93 -37.23
C SER A 575 -6.01 10.70 -35.96
N GLY A 576 -7.07 11.47 -35.75
CA GLY A 576 -8.00 11.32 -34.64
C GLY A 576 -8.75 10.00 -34.67
N ILE A 577 -9.23 9.56 -35.84
CA ILE A 577 -9.89 8.26 -36.02
C ILE A 577 -8.91 7.11 -35.76
N LYS A 578 -7.69 7.18 -36.30
CA LYS A 578 -6.66 6.14 -36.06
C LYS A 578 -6.24 6.05 -34.59
N LEU A 579 -6.15 7.18 -33.90
CA LEU A 579 -5.88 7.22 -32.46
C LEU A 579 -7.04 6.61 -31.66
N TYR A 580 -8.28 6.98 -32.02
CA TYR A 580 -9.49 6.44 -31.39
C TYR A 580 -9.59 4.92 -31.59
N ASP A 581 -9.39 4.43 -32.82
CA ASP A 581 -9.41 3.00 -33.11
C ASP A 581 -8.28 2.25 -32.41
N GLY A 582 -7.07 2.83 -32.34
CA GLY A 582 -5.97 2.28 -31.56
C GLY A 582 -6.30 2.12 -30.07
N ILE A 583 -6.90 3.15 -29.47
CA ILE A 583 -7.29 3.14 -28.05
C ILE A 583 -8.45 2.18 -27.77
N MET A 584 -9.46 2.17 -28.65
CA MET A 584 -10.73 1.47 -28.40
C MET A 584 -10.72 0.01 -28.88
N ASN A 585 -9.96 -0.31 -29.94
CA ASN A 585 -10.05 -1.59 -30.62
C ASN A 585 -8.77 -2.45 -30.52
N GLU A 586 -7.57 -1.89 -30.39
CA GLU A 586 -6.34 -2.69 -30.19
C GLU A 586 -6.16 -3.18 -28.74
N GLY A 587 -6.82 -2.56 -27.75
CA GLY A 587 -6.80 -2.99 -26.34
C GLY A 587 -7.65 -4.24 -26.00
N ARG A 588 -8.22 -4.93 -27.00
CA ARG A 588 -9.12 -6.09 -26.84
C ARG A 588 -8.54 -7.42 -27.34
N ARG A 589 -7.28 -7.49 -27.78
CA ARG A 589 -6.63 -8.75 -28.22
C ARG A 589 -5.64 -9.28 -27.20
#